data_AF-C8PBM2-F1
#
_entry.id   AF-C8PBM2-F1
#
_cell.length_a   1.000
_cell.length_b   1.000
_cell.length_c   1.000
_cell.angle_alpha   90.00
_cell.angle_beta   90.00
_cell.angle_gamma   90.00
#
_symmetry.space_group_name_H-M   'P 1'
#
loop_
_entity.id
_entity.type
_entity.pdbx_description
1 polymer ?
#
loop_
_entity_poly.entity_id
_entity_poly.type
_entity_poly.pdbx_seq_one_letter_code
_entity_poly.pdbx_strand_id
1 'polypeptide(L)' 'MEVLIDKNMKKTDLQCAIATTPKTIAKMGRDENVSLETLGKICEYFQCDIGDIIEYKSMEIKYDNGI' A
#
# COMPACT_ATOMS: atom_id res chain seq x y z
N MET A 1 -3.26 -1.31 -2.92
CA MET A 1 -2.89 -2.75 -2.94
C MET A 1 -3.35 -3.44 -4.24
N GLU A 2 -3.35 -2.71 -5.35
CA GLU A 2 -3.75 -3.25 -6.66
C GLU A 2 -2.83 -4.40 -7.11
N VAL A 3 -1.52 -4.21 -6.92
CA VAL A 3 -0.46 -5.23 -7.09
C VAL A 3 -0.76 -6.58 -6.42
N LEU A 4 -1.44 -6.62 -5.26
CA LEU A 4 -1.76 -7.89 -4.61
C LEU A 4 -2.87 -8.65 -5.35
N ILE A 5 -3.83 -7.94 -5.90
CA ILE A 5 -4.93 -8.52 -6.68
C ILE A 5 -4.36 -9.09 -7.98
N ASP A 6 -3.50 -8.33 -8.66
CA ASP A 6 -2.83 -8.75 -9.91
C ASP A 6 -1.96 -10.00 -9.72
N LYS A 7 -1.40 -10.17 -8.51
CA LYS A 7 -0.58 -11.33 -8.14
C LYS A 7 -1.35 -12.44 -7.42
N ASN A 8 -2.67 -12.31 -7.27
CA ASN A 8 -3.53 -13.25 -6.51
C ASN A 8 -3.00 -13.55 -5.10
N MET A 9 -2.50 -12.53 -4.41
CA MET A 9 -1.94 -12.60 -3.05
C MET A 9 -2.87 -11.96 -2.02
N LYS A 10 -2.96 -12.56 -0.84
CA LYS A 10 -3.61 -11.95 0.33
C LYS A 10 -2.61 -11.07 1.09
N LYS A 11 -3.14 -10.18 1.92
CA LYS A 11 -2.35 -9.36 2.86
C LYS A 11 -1.45 -10.19 3.78
N THR A 12 -1.91 -11.38 4.18
CA THR A 12 -1.12 -12.34 4.98
C THR A 12 0.05 -12.92 4.19
N ASP A 13 -0.13 -13.14 2.89
CA ASP A 13 0.92 -13.67 2.02
C ASP A 13 2.01 -12.60 1.85
N LEU A 14 1.60 -11.35 1.64
CA LEU A 14 2.53 -10.21 1.65
C LEU A 14 3.27 -10.12 2.99
N GLN A 15 2.58 -10.28 4.11
CA GLN A 15 3.20 -10.22 5.45
C GLN A 15 4.37 -11.19 5.56
N CYS A 16 4.16 -12.44 5.15
CA CYS A 16 5.17 -13.48 5.16
C CYS A 16 6.30 -13.18 4.16
N ALA A 17 5.94 -12.74 2.96
CA ALA A 17 6.88 -12.45 1.88
C ALA A 17 7.91 -11.35 2.24
N ILE A 18 7.46 -10.26 2.88
CA ILE A 18 8.34 -9.13 3.24
C ILE A 18 8.78 -9.14 4.70
N ALA A 19 8.50 -10.23 5.43
CA ALA A 19 8.79 -10.38 6.85
C ALA A 19 8.38 -9.16 7.70
N THR A 20 7.16 -8.67 7.52
CA THR A 20 6.63 -7.52 8.28
C THR A 20 5.68 -7.94 9.39
N THR A 21 5.31 -6.98 10.24
CA THR A 21 4.45 -7.22 11.39
C THR A 21 2.97 -7.17 11.01
N PRO A 22 2.09 -7.87 11.75
CA PRO A 22 0.63 -7.73 11.59
C PRO A 22 0.16 -6.28 11.72
N LYS A 23 0.81 -5.50 12.60
CA LYS A 23 0.51 -4.07 12.81
C LYS A 23 0.75 -3.26 11.54
N THR A 24 1.85 -3.52 10.83
CA THR A 24 2.17 -2.83 9.57
C THR A 24 1.14 -3.15 8.48
N ILE A 25 0.79 -4.43 8.32
CA ILE A 25 -0.24 -4.86 7.36
C ILE A 25 -1.61 -4.25 7.68
N ALA A 26 -1.96 -4.18 8.96
CA ALA A 26 -3.21 -3.58 9.39
C ALA A 26 -3.29 -2.08 9.06
N LYS A 27 -2.17 -1.35 9.20
CA LYS A 27 -2.06 0.06 8.79
C LYS A 27 -2.25 0.23 7.29
N MET A 28 -1.55 -0.58 6.47
CA MET A 28 -1.73 -0.57 5.01
C MET A 28 -3.17 -0.88 4.61
N GLY A 29 -3.88 -1.70 5.40
CA GLY A 29 -5.28 -2.02 5.15
C GLY A 29 -6.28 -0.92 5.52
N ARG A 30 -5.86 0.11 6.26
CA ARG A 30 -6.66 1.28 6.66
C ARG A 30 -6.15 2.58 6.03
N ASP A 31 -5.33 2.47 4.98
CA ASP A 31 -4.70 3.60 4.31
C ASP A 31 -3.94 4.55 5.26
N GLU A 32 -3.36 3.98 6.33
CA GLU A 32 -2.53 4.71 7.29
C GLU A 32 -1.05 4.73 6.88
N ASN A 33 -0.29 5.66 7.46
CA ASN A 33 1.15 5.80 7.24
C ASN A 33 1.96 4.54 7.61
N VAL A 34 2.82 4.15 6.68
CA VAL A 34 3.85 3.11 6.82
C VAL A 34 5.25 3.69 6.65
N SER A 35 6.28 2.96 7.12
CA SER A 35 7.67 3.41 7.02
C SER A 35 8.23 3.22 5.60
N LEU A 36 9.20 4.06 5.22
CA LEU A 36 9.97 3.90 3.98
C LEU A 36 10.69 2.54 3.90
N GLU A 37 11.14 2.00 5.04
CA GLU A 37 11.73 0.66 5.10
C GLU A 37 10.75 -0.43 4.66
N THR A 38 9.48 -0.32 5.10
CA THR A 38 8.44 -1.27 4.67
C THR A 38 8.20 -1.16 3.18
N LEU A 39 8.15 0.07 2.66
CA LEU A 39 7.97 0.33 1.23
C LEU A 39 9.14 -0.23 0.42
N GLY A 40 10.38 -0.06 0.87
CA GLY A 40 11.57 -0.65 0.23
C GLY A 40 11.50 -2.18 0.14
N LYS A 41 11.07 -2.87 1.21
CA LYS A 41 10.87 -4.32 1.18
C LYS A 41 9.81 -4.76 0.16
N ILE A 42 8.76 -3.96 -0.02
CA ILE A 42 7.72 -4.22 -1.03
C ILE A 42 8.29 -4.03 -2.44
N CYS A 43 9.04 -2.94 -2.66
CA CYS A 43 9.75 -2.68 -3.92
C CYS A 43 10.69 -3.83 -4.30
N GLU A 44 11.51 -4.29 -3.35
CA GLU A 44 12.41 -5.43 -3.56
C GLU A 44 11.65 -6.71 -3.90
N TYR A 45 10.56 -7.01 -3.17
CA TYR A 45 9.79 -8.22 -3.38
C TYR A 45 9.07 -8.26 -4.74
N PHE A 46 8.51 -7.13 -5.17
CA PHE A 46 7.81 -7.02 -6.46
C PHE A 46 8.72 -6.60 -7.62
N GLN A 47 10.00 -6.33 -7.35
CA GLN A 47 10.97 -5.78 -8.31
C GLN A 47 10.44 -4.54 -9.05
N CYS A 48 9.90 -3.59 -8.28
CA CYS A 48 9.28 -2.36 -8.78
C CYS A 48 9.88 -1.12 -8.11
N ASP A 49 9.65 0.06 -8.69
CA ASP A 49 10.04 1.33 -8.09
C ASP A 49 8.98 1.79 -7.08
N ILE A 50 9.35 2.71 -6.20
CA ILE A 50 8.45 3.25 -5.18
C ILE A 50 7.26 4.01 -5.78
N GLY A 51 7.43 4.60 -6.96
CA GLY A 51 6.36 5.27 -7.72
C GLY A 51 5.28 4.32 -8.23
N ASP A 52 5.58 3.03 -8.35
CA ASP A 52 4.61 2.03 -8.82
C ASP A 52 3.62 1.60 -7.71
N ILE A 53 3.95 1.85 -6.44
CA ILE A 53 3.18 1.38 -5.28
C ILE A 53 2.66 2.50 -4.37
N ILE A 54 3.05 3.75 -4.61
CA ILE A 54 2.62 4.92 -3.84
C ILE A 54 1.95 5.93 -4.77
N GLU A 55 0.81 6.46 -4.34
CA GLU A 55 0.11 7.56 -4.99
C GLU A 55 -0.13 8.67 -3.97
N TYR A 56 0.19 9.92 -4.31
CA TYR A 56 -0.22 11.07 -3.52
C TYR A 56 -1.63 11.49 -3.91
N LYS A 57 -2.60 11.32 -3.00
CA LYS A 57 -3.95 11.87 -3.18
C LYS A 57 -4.01 13.26 -2.57
N SER A 58 -4.01 14.28 -3.43
CA SER A 58 -4.44 15.63 -3.03
C SER A 58 -5.89 15.55 -2.57
N MET A 59 -6.23 16.13 -1.42
CA MET A 59 -7.63 16.33 -1.06
C MET A 59 -8.26 17.23 -2.12
N GLU A 60 -9.05 16.66 -3.01
CA GLU A 60 -9.97 17.44 -3.83
C GLU A 60 -10.99 18.07 -2.87
N ILE A 61 -11.04 19.40 -2.83
CA ILE A 61 -12.18 20.09 -2.25
C ILE A 61 -13.37 19.71 -3.11
N LYS A 62 -14.23 18.82 -2.61
CA LYS A 62 -15.52 18.55 -3.24
C LYS A 62 -16.35 19.82 -3.09
N TYR A 63 -16.46 20.60 -4.16
CA TYR A 63 -17.51 21.60 -4.28
C TYR A 63 -18.83 20.82 -4.39
N ASP A 64 -19.55 20.75 -3.28
CA ASP A 64 -20.93 20.30 -3.26
C ASP A 64 -21.75 21.31 -4.07
N ASN A 65 -21.90 21.05 -5.37
CA ASN A 65 -22.91 21.70 -6.19
C ASN A 65 -24.25 21.06 -5.82
N GLY A 66 -24.74 21.38 -4.62
CA GLY A 66 -26.08 21.05 -4.19
C GLY A 66 -27.08 21.60 -5.21
N ILE A 67 -27.75 20.67 -5.90
CA ILE A 67 -29.06 20.91 -6.52
C ILE A 67 -30.10 20.33 -5.56
#